data_AF-A0A093IAG3-F1
#
_entry.id   AF-A0A093IAG3-F1
#
_cell.length_a   1.000
_cell.length_b   1.000
_cell.length_c   1.000
_cell.angle_alpha   90.00
_cell.angle_beta   90.00
_cell.angle_gamma   90.00
#
_symmetry.space_group_name_H-M   'P 1'
#
loop_
_entity.id
_entity.type
_entity.pdbx_description
1 polymer ?
#
loop_
_entity_poly.entity_id
_entity_poly.type
_entity_poly.pdbx_seq_one_letter_code
_entity_poly.pdbx_strand_id
1 'polypeptide(L)'
;GQYFTTVHTWLCDIISCSVSRSSPELLQEMPEAQKPTKGKEIWLAFQDVATLLPNLLSQLETFMFARKCPFPHVIRAGAVFIPIHVVKEKLFPKLPGACVDQVLQEHKVELRPTTLSEEKHLRDLELKSCTSRMLKLLAVKQLPDIYPDLLHLHWHSCIKQQL
;
A
#
# COMPACT_ATOMS: atom_id res chain seq x y z
N GLY A 1 6.41 -14.74 2.15
CA GLY A 1 5.87 -13.81 1.15
C GLY A 1 4.39 -13.97 0.96
N GLN A 2 3.94 -15.17 0.58
CA GLN A 2 2.53 -15.46 0.35
C GLN A 2 1.62 -15.04 1.52
N TYR A 3 2.02 -15.30 2.78
CA TYR A 3 1.24 -14.91 3.95
C TYR A 3 0.92 -13.40 4.02
N PHE A 4 1.88 -12.52 3.75
CA PHE A 4 1.63 -11.07 3.73
C PHE A 4 0.64 -10.69 2.65
N THR A 5 0.86 -11.18 1.43
CA THR A 5 -0.05 -10.90 0.31
C THR A 5 -1.46 -11.44 0.60
N THR A 6 -1.58 -12.61 1.24
CA THR A 6 -2.86 -13.16 1.67
C THR A 6 -3.56 -12.25 2.68
N VAL A 7 -2.87 -11.79 3.73
CA VAL A 7 -3.46 -10.88 4.73
C VAL A 7 -3.83 -9.54 4.10
N HIS A 8 -2.97 -9.00 3.22
CA HIS A 8 -3.23 -7.79 2.45
C HIS A 8 -4.50 -7.93 1.58
N THR A 9 -4.59 -8.98 0.76
CA THR A 9 -5.73 -9.23 -0.11
C THR A 9 -7.00 -9.42 0.70
N TRP A 10 -6.95 -10.19 1.79
CA TRP A 10 -8.10 -10.39 2.66
C TRP A 10 -8.59 -9.07 3.28
N LEU A 11 -7.67 -8.21 3.70
CA LEU A 11 -8.00 -6.88 4.22
C LEU A 11 -8.70 -6.00 3.18
N CYS A 12 -8.18 -5.97 1.95
CA CYS A 12 -8.82 -5.27 0.82
C CYS A 12 -10.20 -5.85 0.49
N ASP A 13 -10.35 -7.18 0.51
CA ASP A 13 -11.61 -7.85 0.23
C ASP A 13 -12.67 -7.55 1.29
N ILE A 14 -12.29 -7.53 2.58
CA ILE A 14 -13.20 -7.14 3.67
C ILE A 14 -13.69 -5.71 3.45
N ILE A 15 -12.77 -4.77 3.17
CA ILE A 15 -13.12 -3.37 2.90
C ILE A 15 -14.09 -3.27 1.71
N SER A 16 -13.77 -3.93 0.60
CA SER A 16 -14.61 -3.92 -0.60
C SER A 16 -15.99 -4.56 -0.35
N CYS A 17 -16.04 -5.68 0.38
CA CYS A 17 -17.29 -6.36 0.72
C CYS A 17 -18.16 -5.49 1.64
N SER A 18 -17.57 -4.87 2.66
CA SER A 18 -18.29 -3.97 3.56
C SER A 18 -18.92 -2.80 2.79
N VAL A 19 -18.18 -2.18 1.86
CA VAL A 19 -18.72 -1.11 1.01
C VAL A 19 -19.86 -1.62 0.12
N SER A 20 -19.70 -2.78 -0.52
CA SER A 20 -20.74 -3.34 -1.41
C SER A 20 -22.04 -3.72 -0.70
N ARG A 21 -21.98 -3.98 0.62
CA ARG A 21 -23.14 -4.35 1.45
C ARG A 21 -23.80 -3.15 2.12
N SER A 22 -23.14 -1.99 2.11
CA SER A 22 -23.70 -0.74 2.62
C SER A 22 -24.75 -0.19 1.67
N SER A 23 -25.77 0.49 2.21
CA SER A 23 -26.76 1.16 1.37
C SER A 23 -26.17 2.43 0.74
N PRO A 24 -26.65 2.85 -0.45
CA PRO A 24 -26.18 4.07 -1.11
C PRO A 24 -26.31 5.32 -0.24
N GLU A 25 -27.35 5.40 0.59
CA GLU A 25 -27.58 6.51 1.52
C GLU A 25 -26.46 6.58 2.57
N LEU A 26 -26.09 5.43 3.14
CA LEU A 26 -24.99 5.33 4.11
C LEU A 26 -23.65 5.70 3.47
N LEU A 27 -23.44 5.31 2.20
CA LEU A 27 -22.22 5.64 1.45
C LEU A 27 -22.13 7.12 1.06
N GLN A 28 -23.26 7.79 0.81
CA GLN A 28 -23.31 9.24 0.54
C GLN A 28 -23.10 10.08 1.81
N GLU A 29 -23.51 9.57 2.97
CA GLU A 29 -23.24 10.21 4.27
C GLU A 29 -21.79 10.00 4.75
N MET A 30 -21.06 9.07 4.16
CA MET A 30 -19.64 8.89 4.45
C MET A 30 -18.83 10.07 3.86
N PRO A 31 -17.92 10.70 4.63
CA PRO A 31 -17.33 11.98 4.25
C PRO A 31 -16.63 11.96 2.89
N GLU A 32 -17.12 12.76 1.95
CA GLU A 32 -16.40 13.11 0.73
C GLU A 32 -15.23 14.04 1.11
N ALA A 33 -14.01 13.49 0.99
CA ALA A 33 -12.72 14.18 0.92
C ALA A 33 -12.58 15.56 1.60
N GLN A 34 -11.83 15.61 2.71
CA GLN A 34 -10.74 16.59 2.90
C GLN A 34 -9.98 16.34 4.21
N LYS A 35 -8.74 15.85 4.06
CA LYS A 35 -7.68 15.66 5.06
C LYS A 35 -7.82 14.44 6.00
N PRO A 36 -6.73 13.66 6.21
CA PRO A 36 -6.68 12.54 7.18
C PRO A 36 -6.81 12.92 8.66
N THR A 37 -7.23 14.14 9.02
CA THR A 37 -6.89 14.71 10.33
C THR A 37 -7.98 14.74 11.40
N LYS A 38 -9.15 14.13 11.22
CA LYS A 38 -10.10 13.96 12.36
C LYS A 38 -11.27 12.99 12.18
N GLY A 39 -11.47 12.42 10.99
CA GLY A 39 -12.38 11.29 10.79
C GLY A 39 -11.61 9.99 10.93
N LYS A 40 -11.30 9.57 12.17
CA LYS A 40 -10.66 8.27 12.39
C LYS A 40 -11.61 7.16 11.93
N GLU A 41 -11.35 6.68 10.73
CA GLU A 41 -11.32 5.25 10.42
C GLU A 41 -12.68 4.54 10.60
N ILE A 42 -13.72 5.00 9.90
CA ILE A 42 -15.00 4.24 9.82
C ILE A 42 -14.74 2.79 9.36
N TRP A 43 -13.71 2.59 8.52
CA TRP A 43 -13.27 1.26 8.11
C TRP A 43 -12.48 0.48 9.17
N LEU A 44 -11.92 1.11 10.20
CA LEU A 44 -11.36 0.39 11.37
C LEU A 44 -12.44 -0.03 12.37
N ALA A 45 -13.65 0.52 12.30
CA ALA A 45 -14.77 0.02 13.07
C ALA A 45 -15.19 -1.40 12.63
N PHE A 46 -14.77 -1.86 11.44
CA PHE A 46 -14.93 -3.24 11.03
C PHE A 46 -13.99 -4.13 11.86
N GLN A 47 -14.57 -5.00 12.69
CA GLN A 47 -13.87 -5.83 13.68
C GLN A 47 -12.65 -6.58 13.09
N ASP A 48 -12.79 -7.11 11.87
CA ASP A 48 -11.71 -7.85 11.22
C ASP A 48 -10.56 -6.93 10.77
N VAL A 49 -10.86 -5.71 10.33
CA VAL A 49 -9.84 -4.74 9.90
C VAL A 49 -8.97 -4.29 11.08
N ALA A 50 -9.59 -4.06 12.25
CA ALA A 50 -8.88 -3.67 13.47
C ALA A 50 -7.87 -4.74 13.95
N THR A 51 -8.04 -6.01 13.56
CA THR A 51 -7.11 -7.10 13.91
C THR A 51 -6.11 -7.40 12.80
N LEU A 52 -6.54 -7.31 11.54
CA LEU A 52 -5.72 -7.63 10.37
C LEU A 52 -4.69 -6.54 10.05
N LEU A 53 -5.02 -5.26 10.25
CA LEU A 53 -4.08 -4.17 9.98
C LEU A 53 -2.84 -4.26 10.90
N PRO A 54 -2.95 -4.36 12.23
CA PRO A 54 -1.77 -4.53 13.09
C PRO A 54 -0.94 -5.78 12.77
N ASN A 55 -1.59 -6.89 12.42
CA ASN A 55 -0.91 -8.11 11.98
C ASN A 55 -0.07 -7.85 10.72
N LEU A 56 -0.65 -7.17 9.74
CA LEU A 56 0.02 -6.81 8.51
C LEU A 56 1.21 -5.87 8.75
N LEU A 57 1.04 -4.85 9.59
CA LEU A 57 2.11 -3.91 9.93
C LEU A 57 3.28 -4.62 10.66
N SER A 58 2.98 -5.52 11.59
CA SER A 58 4.00 -6.34 12.28
C SER A 58 4.79 -7.25 11.32
N GLN A 59 4.15 -7.74 10.25
CA GLN A 59 4.87 -8.47 9.20
C GLN A 59 5.84 -7.58 8.42
N LEU A 60 5.48 -6.33 8.12
CA LEU A 60 6.39 -5.36 7.49
C LEU A 60 7.61 -5.09 8.38
N GLU A 61 7.40 -4.95 9.69
CA GLU A 61 8.49 -4.83 10.67
C GLU A 61 9.42 -6.05 10.66
N THR A 62 8.84 -7.25 10.58
CA THR A 62 9.61 -8.49 10.48
C THR A 62 10.46 -8.52 9.21
N PHE A 63 9.98 -8.00 8.07
CA PHE A 63 10.77 -7.92 6.84
C PHE A 63 11.99 -7.04 6.99
N MET A 64 11.87 -5.94 7.74
CA MET A 64 12.98 -5.05 8.02
C MET A 64 14.00 -5.70 8.95
N PHE A 65 13.53 -6.29 10.05
CA PHE A 65 14.40 -6.89 11.06
C PHE A 65 15.14 -8.12 10.53
N ALA A 66 14.41 -9.05 9.90
CA ALA A 66 14.98 -10.30 9.38
C ALA A 66 15.63 -10.13 7.99
N ARG A 67 15.50 -8.95 7.36
CA ARG A 67 15.91 -8.67 5.97
C ARG A 67 15.35 -9.69 4.95
N LYS A 68 14.21 -10.32 5.26
CA LYS A 68 13.52 -11.30 4.42
C LYS A 68 12.31 -10.64 3.75
N CYS A 69 12.59 -9.71 2.84
CA CYS A 69 11.53 -9.04 2.09
C CYS A 69 10.97 -9.99 1.02
N PRO A 70 9.64 -10.19 0.95
CA PRO A 70 9.04 -11.11 -0.02
C PRO A 70 8.85 -10.51 -1.41
N PHE A 71 9.14 -9.23 -1.57
CA PHE A 71 9.01 -8.51 -2.84
C PHE A 71 10.37 -8.42 -3.53
N PRO A 72 10.42 -8.16 -4.85
CA PRO A 72 11.63 -7.68 -5.50
C PRO A 72 12.16 -6.45 -4.74
N HIS A 73 13.42 -6.50 -4.33
CA HIS A 73 14.00 -5.49 -3.45
C HIS A 73 15.49 -5.31 -3.70
N VAL A 74 16.04 -4.21 -3.19
CA VAL A 74 17.48 -3.97 -3.11
C VAL A 74 17.86 -3.63 -1.68
N ILE A 75 19.12 -3.91 -1.32
CA ILE A 75 19.66 -3.58 0.01
C ILE A 75 20.75 -2.53 -0.17
N ARG A 76 20.59 -1.36 0.46
CA ARG A 76 21.60 -0.28 0.50
C ARG A 76 21.91 0.08 1.94
N ALA A 77 23.19 0.07 2.31
CA ALA A 77 23.63 0.41 3.66
C ALA A 77 22.84 -0.33 4.77
N GLY A 78 22.49 -1.60 4.52
CA GLY A 78 21.71 -2.43 5.46
C GLY A 78 20.20 -2.15 5.50
N ALA A 79 19.70 -1.17 4.76
CA ALA A 79 18.27 -0.88 4.63
C ALA A 79 17.67 -1.56 3.39
N VAL A 80 16.43 -2.04 3.52
CA VAL A 80 15.67 -2.70 2.45
C VAL A 80 14.83 -1.67 1.70
N PHE A 81 14.90 -1.72 0.37
CA PHE A 81 14.12 -0.88 -0.52
C PHE A 81 13.34 -1.73 -1.51
N ILE A 82 12.09 -1.36 -1.76
CA ILE A 82 11.25 -1.97 -2.80
C ILE A 82 10.97 -0.97 -3.91
N PRO A 83 10.84 -1.40 -5.17
CA PRO A 83 10.36 -0.54 -6.25
C PRO A 83 8.95 -0.02 -5.98
N ILE A 84 8.68 1.22 -6.36
CA ILE A 84 7.33 1.82 -6.23
C ILE A 84 6.27 1.02 -7.00
N HIS A 85 6.68 0.31 -8.05
CA HIS A 85 5.84 -0.69 -8.72
C HIS A 85 5.16 -1.66 -7.75
N VAL A 86 5.84 -2.12 -6.71
CA VAL A 86 5.26 -3.05 -5.74
C VAL A 86 4.04 -2.44 -5.07
N VAL A 87 4.12 -1.17 -4.65
CA VAL A 87 2.98 -0.49 -4.01
C VAL A 87 1.86 -0.24 -5.02
N LYS A 88 2.19 0.28 -6.20
CA LYS A 88 1.19 0.72 -7.19
C LYS A 88 0.49 -0.44 -7.91
N GLU A 89 1.22 -1.51 -8.22
CA GLU A 89 0.72 -2.57 -9.12
C GLU A 89 0.54 -3.92 -8.41
N LYS A 90 1.20 -4.15 -7.26
CA LYS A 90 1.04 -5.41 -6.51
C LYS A 90 0.16 -5.25 -5.27
N LEU A 91 0.38 -4.19 -4.48
CA LEU A 91 -0.41 -3.94 -3.26
C LEU A 91 -1.70 -3.19 -3.58
N PHE A 92 -1.66 -2.13 -4.37
CA PHE A 92 -2.86 -1.34 -4.65
C PHE A 92 -3.15 -1.21 -6.14
N PRO A 93 -3.28 -2.33 -6.89
CA PRO A 93 -3.48 -2.30 -8.35
C PRO A 93 -4.74 -1.56 -8.81
N LYS A 94 -5.73 -1.42 -7.92
CA LYS A 94 -6.99 -0.72 -8.19
C LYS A 94 -6.89 0.79 -7.99
N LEU A 95 -5.82 1.30 -7.37
CA LEU A 95 -5.64 2.72 -7.12
C LEU A 95 -4.93 3.39 -8.30
N PRO A 96 -5.38 4.59 -8.74
CA PRO A 96 -4.61 5.39 -9.67
C PRO A 96 -3.22 5.70 -9.10
N GLY A 97 -2.18 5.48 -9.90
CA GLY A 97 -0.80 5.70 -9.47
C GLY A 97 -0.52 7.12 -8.97
N ALA A 98 -1.27 8.13 -9.44
CA ALA A 98 -1.18 9.51 -8.97
C ALA A 98 -1.72 9.70 -7.53
N CYS A 99 -2.74 8.96 -7.13
CA CYS A 99 -3.25 9.00 -5.76
C CYS A 99 -2.23 8.41 -4.78
N VAL A 100 -1.54 7.33 -5.19
CA VAL A 100 -0.41 6.77 -4.43
C VAL A 100 0.71 7.82 -4.32
N ASP A 101 1.06 8.52 -5.41
CA ASP A 101 2.07 9.58 -5.37
C ASP A 101 1.70 10.72 -4.41
N GLN A 102 0.41 11.08 -4.35
CA GLN A 102 -0.07 12.09 -3.42
C GLN A 102 0.14 11.67 -1.95
N VAL A 103 -0.17 10.43 -1.58
CA VAL A 103 0.08 9.93 -0.22
C VAL A 103 1.56 9.97 0.11
N LEU A 104 2.43 9.57 -0.83
CA LEU A 104 3.87 9.66 -0.63
C LEU A 104 4.30 11.12 -0.40
N GLN A 105 3.76 12.06 -1.16
CA GLN A 105 4.06 13.48 -1.00
C GLN A 105 3.59 14.03 0.36
N GLU A 106 2.39 13.67 0.79
CA GLU A 106 1.83 14.10 2.09
C GLU A 106 2.66 13.60 3.27
N HIS A 107 3.16 12.36 3.18
CA HIS A 107 4.08 11.78 4.15
C HIS A 107 5.54 12.18 3.97
N LYS A 108 5.84 13.06 3.01
CA LYS A 108 7.20 13.51 2.67
C LYS A 108 8.13 12.33 2.38
N VAL A 109 7.59 11.28 1.77
CA VAL A 109 8.34 10.09 1.36
C VAL A 109 9.14 10.39 0.11
N GLU A 110 10.46 10.36 0.24
CA GLU A 110 11.38 10.54 -0.87
C GLU A 110 11.68 9.20 -1.55
N LEU A 111 11.22 9.05 -2.79
CA LEU A 111 11.61 7.93 -3.65
C LEU A 111 13.01 8.13 -4.20
N ARG A 112 13.86 7.13 -4.05
CA ARG A 112 15.25 7.18 -4.53
C ARG A 112 15.40 6.63 -5.94
N PRO A 113 16.28 7.20 -6.78
CA PRO A 113 16.61 6.60 -8.06
C PRO A 113 17.35 5.28 -7.87
N THR A 114 17.19 4.38 -8.84
CA THR A 114 17.93 3.13 -8.99
C THR A 114 19.24 3.36 -9.75
N THR A 115 20.27 2.58 -9.43
CA THR A 115 21.46 2.46 -10.28
C THR A 115 21.18 1.49 -11.44
N LEU A 116 22.04 1.48 -12.46
CA LEU A 116 21.90 0.54 -13.58
C LEU A 116 21.98 -0.94 -13.13
N SER A 117 22.86 -1.24 -12.16
CA SER A 117 22.99 -2.60 -11.63
C SER A 117 21.75 -3.05 -10.86
N GLU A 118 21.13 -2.14 -10.11
CA GLU A 118 19.89 -2.40 -9.39
C GLU A 118 18.70 -2.54 -10.33
N GLU A 119 18.58 -1.69 -11.36
CA GLU A 119 17.53 -1.86 -12.37
C GLU A 119 17.64 -3.22 -13.04
N LYS A 120 18.84 -3.63 -13.42
CA LYS A 120 19.07 -4.97 -14.00
C LYS A 120 18.62 -6.07 -13.03
N HIS A 121 19.07 -6.00 -11.78
CA HIS A 121 18.69 -6.96 -10.75
C HIS A 121 17.17 -7.04 -10.54
N LEU A 122 16.50 -5.89 -10.44
CA LEU A 122 15.04 -5.82 -10.26
C LEU A 122 14.28 -6.36 -11.47
N ARG A 123 14.77 -6.11 -12.69
CA ARG A 123 14.19 -6.67 -13.92
C ARG A 123 14.31 -8.19 -13.97
N ASP A 124 15.42 -8.74 -13.49
CA ASP A 124 15.61 -10.19 -13.38
C ASP A 124 14.65 -10.81 -12.35
N LEU A 125 14.31 -10.07 -11.28
CA LEU A 125 13.30 -10.42 -10.27
C LEU A 125 11.85 -10.09 -10.68
N GLU A 126 11.47 -10.48 -11.90
CA GLU A 126 10.09 -10.39 -12.42
C GLU A 126 9.58 -8.98 -12.80
N LEU A 127 10.44 -7.94 -12.82
CA LEU A 127 10.04 -6.56 -13.20
C LEU A 127 10.52 -6.15 -14.61
N LYS A 128 10.63 -7.11 -15.53
CA LYS A 128 11.27 -6.93 -16.86
C LYS A 128 10.76 -5.74 -17.66
N SER A 129 9.45 -5.50 -17.68
CA SER A 129 8.78 -4.46 -18.47
C SER A 129 8.60 -3.11 -17.74
N CYS A 130 9.06 -2.98 -16.49
CA CYS A 130 8.87 -1.76 -15.73
C CYS A 130 9.69 -0.60 -16.31
N THR A 131 9.10 0.60 -16.35
CA THR A 131 9.86 1.82 -16.66
C THR A 131 10.78 2.18 -15.49
N SER A 132 11.87 2.92 -15.73
CA SER A 132 12.76 3.38 -14.64
C SER A 132 12.02 4.21 -13.58
N ARG A 133 10.93 4.90 -13.97
CA ARG A 133 10.05 5.60 -13.02
C ARG A 133 9.39 4.63 -12.02
N MET A 134 8.94 3.47 -12.49
CA MET A 134 8.33 2.42 -11.67
C MET A 134 9.33 1.65 -10.83
N LEU A 135 10.62 1.76 -11.16
CA LEU A 135 11.72 1.16 -10.40
C LEU A 135 12.27 2.05 -9.29
N LYS A 136 11.82 3.31 -9.18
CA LYS A 136 12.20 4.19 -8.06
C LYS A 136 11.94 3.51 -6.71
N LEU A 137 12.89 3.65 -5.80
CA LEU A 137 12.99 2.89 -4.57
C LEU A 137 12.28 3.59 -3.42
N LEU A 138 11.34 2.88 -2.80
CA LEU A 138 10.73 3.20 -1.52
C LEU A 138 11.46 2.44 -0.41
N ALA A 139 11.85 3.12 0.67
CA ALA A 139 12.39 2.43 1.83
C ALA A 139 11.25 1.68 2.55
N VAL A 140 11.42 0.37 2.79
CA VAL A 140 10.37 -0.46 3.40
C VAL A 140 9.94 0.08 4.77
N LYS A 141 10.84 0.75 5.50
CA LYS A 141 10.55 1.41 6.78
C LYS A 141 9.49 2.51 6.73
N GLN A 142 9.25 3.09 5.57
CA GLN A 142 8.20 4.12 5.40
C GLN A 142 6.84 3.49 5.08
N LEU A 143 6.82 2.22 4.67
CA LEU A 143 5.60 1.56 4.23
C LEU A 143 4.58 1.45 5.38
N PRO A 144 4.93 1.08 6.63
CA PRO A 144 3.97 1.05 7.73
C PRO A 144 3.28 2.39 7.99
N ASP A 145 4.01 3.51 7.89
CA ASP A 145 3.48 4.85 8.17
C ASP A 145 2.47 5.30 7.11
N ILE A 146 2.70 4.97 5.84
CA ILE A 146 1.81 5.35 4.73
C ILE A 146 0.68 4.35 4.49
N TYR A 147 0.79 3.12 5.00
CA TYR A 147 -0.14 2.02 4.67
C TYR A 147 -1.59 2.32 5.04
N PRO A 148 -1.91 2.91 6.21
CA PRO A 148 -3.28 3.26 6.58
C PRO A 148 -3.92 4.24 5.59
N ASP A 149 -3.16 5.21 5.08
CA ASP A 149 -3.67 6.18 4.10
C ASP A 149 -3.88 5.55 2.71
N LEU A 150 -3.04 4.58 2.32
CA LEU A 150 -3.27 3.79 1.11
C LEU A 150 -4.52 2.90 1.23
N LEU A 151 -4.77 2.30 2.39
CA LEU A 151 -6.02 1.59 2.66
C LEU A 151 -7.23 2.51 2.66
N HIS A 152 -7.09 3.71 3.23
CA HIS A 152 -8.16 4.70 3.22
C HIS A 152 -8.51 5.12 1.79
N LEU A 153 -7.51 5.33 0.93
CA LEU A 153 -7.73 5.55 -0.51
C LEU A 153 -8.44 4.37 -1.16
N HIS A 154 -8.05 3.12 -0.81
CA HIS A 154 -8.71 1.93 -1.35
C HIS A 154 -10.19 1.88 -0.97
N TRP A 155 -10.51 2.11 0.30
CA TRP A 155 -11.89 2.20 0.78
C TRP A 155 -12.68 3.29 0.03
N HIS A 156 -12.12 4.48 -0.12
CA HIS A 156 -12.79 5.57 -0.85
C HIS A 156 -12.98 5.22 -2.33
N SER A 157 -12.02 4.53 -2.95
CA SER A 157 -12.14 4.04 -4.31
C SER A 157 -13.27 3.02 -4.43
N CYS A 158 -13.45 2.13 -3.45
CA CYS A 158 -14.58 1.20 -3.41
C CYS A 158 -15.92 1.95 -3.33
N ILE A 159 -16.02 2.99 -2.51
CA ILE A 159 -17.26 3.80 -2.39
C ILE A 159 -17.61 4.45 -3.73
N LYS A 160 -16.63 5.11 -4.36
CA LYS A 160 -16.80 5.74 -5.67
C LYS A 160 -17.17 4.79 -6.79
N GLN A 161 -16.85 3.50 -6.65
CA GLN A 161 -17.22 2.47 -7.62
C GLN A 161 -18.63 1.91 -7.39
N GLN A 162 -19.16 2.06 -6.18
CA GLN A 162 -20.46 1.54 -5.78
C GLN A 162 -21.60 2.57 -5.98
N LEU A 163 -21.28 3.87 -5.87
CA LEU A 163 -22.18 4.99 -6.18
C LEU A 163 -22.21 5.28 -7.68
#